data_AF-A0A3D2J496-F1
#
_entry.id   AF-A0A3D2J496-F1
#
_cell.length_a   1.000
_cell.length_b   1.000
_cell.length_c   1.000
_cell.angle_alpha   90.00
_cell.angle_beta   90.00
_cell.angle_gamma   90.00
#
_symmetry.space_group_name_H-M   'P 1'
#
loop_
_entity.id
_entity.type
_entity.pdbx_description
1 polymer ?
#
loop_
_entity_poly.entity_id
_entity_poly.type
_entity_poly.pdbx_seq_one_letter_code
_entity_poly.pdbx_strand_id
1 'polypeptide(L)'
;MTCSIEGSNGVRVNGDRAWDHLRSSEAWSVTLAGQAQEHVLGQQPSSDHLSQLPSPAAWQASPQHDVIFRQQGHLDVAYLRQLPGRERMVVHMVFTLINGKRRLDDIKKQVALSPETVEKAVAELQRLHVIVPLVE
;
A
#
# COMPACT_ATOMS: atom_id res chain seq x y z
N MET A 1 -4.79 20.51 -22.15
CA MET A 1 -4.33 19.15 -21.80
C MET A 1 -5.28 18.17 -22.46
N THR A 2 -4.81 17.28 -23.32
CA THR A 2 -5.66 16.37 -24.09
C THR A 2 -5.56 14.96 -23.53
N CYS A 3 -6.64 14.45 -22.95
CA CYS A 3 -6.75 13.04 -22.53
C CYS A 3 -7.02 12.17 -23.77
N SER A 4 -6.40 10.99 -23.85
CA SER A 4 -6.65 10.02 -24.92
C SER A 4 -6.62 8.60 -24.36
N ILE A 5 -7.59 7.78 -24.75
CA ILE A 5 -7.69 6.36 -24.41
C ILE A 5 -7.62 5.57 -25.70
N GLU A 6 -6.84 4.50 -25.71
CA GLU A 6 -6.79 3.55 -26.81
C GLU A 6 -7.29 2.20 -26.33
N GLY A 7 -8.35 1.70 -26.96
CA GLY A 7 -8.90 0.38 -26.68
C GLY A 7 -8.03 -0.74 -27.26
N SER A 8 -8.24 -1.97 -26.79
CA SER A 8 -7.53 -3.17 -27.28
C SER A 8 -7.77 -3.49 -28.77
N ASN A 9 -8.78 -2.86 -29.38
CA ASN A 9 -9.07 -2.91 -30.81
C ASN A 9 -8.39 -1.79 -31.62
N GLY A 10 -7.53 -0.97 -31.00
CA GLY A 10 -6.86 0.17 -31.63
C GLY A 10 -7.73 1.41 -31.81
N VAL A 11 -8.98 1.40 -31.31
CA VAL A 11 -9.86 2.57 -31.37
C VAL A 11 -9.41 3.58 -30.32
N ARG A 12 -9.09 4.80 -30.77
CA ARG A 12 -8.64 5.89 -29.90
C ARG A 12 -9.75 6.93 -29.69
N VAL A 13 -10.06 7.20 -28.44
CA VAL A 13 -11.01 8.23 -28.00
C VAL A 13 -10.23 9.36 -27.35
N ASN A 14 -10.51 10.62 -27.72
CA ASN A 14 -9.75 11.79 -27.26
C ASN A 14 -10.65 12.83 -26.57
N GLY A 15 -10.03 13.69 -25.77
CA GLY A 15 -10.64 14.86 -25.14
C GLY A 15 -11.70 14.49 -24.10
N ASP A 16 -12.78 15.26 -24.07
CA ASP A 16 -13.82 15.15 -23.05
C ASP A 16 -14.53 13.79 -23.08
N ARG A 17 -14.68 13.19 -24.26
CA ARG A 17 -15.27 11.85 -24.40
C ARG A 17 -14.42 10.75 -23.76
N ALA A 18 -13.09 10.88 -23.86
CA ALA A 18 -12.19 9.96 -23.17
C ALA A 18 -12.37 10.11 -21.65
N TRP A 19 -12.43 11.36 -21.19
CA TRP A 19 -12.61 11.65 -19.78
C TRP A 19 -13.94 11.11 -19.20
N ASP A 20 -15.04 11.22 -19.93
CA ASP A 20 -16.33 10.67 -19.50
C ASP A 20 -16.31 9.14 -19.43
N HIS A 21 -15.60 8.48 -20.35
CA HIS A 21 -15.36 7.03 -20.27
C HIS A 21 -14.48 6.66 -19.07
N LEU A 22 -13.48 7.47 -18.71
CA LEU A 22 -12.70 7.23 -17.50
C LEU A 22 -13.55 7.36 -16.24
N ARG A 23 -14.35 8.42 -16.19
CA ARG A 23 -15.17 8.79 -15.03
C ARG A 23 -16.35 7.84 -14.79
N SER A 24 -16.94 7.31 -15.86
CA SER A 24 -18.07 6.37 -15.79
C SER A 24 -17.67 4.93 -15.46
N SER A 25 -16.37 4.61 -15.45
CA SER A 25 -15.89 3.25 -15.19
C SER A 25 -15.71 3.02 -13.69
N GLU A 26 -16.60 2.20 -13.10
CA GLU A 26 -16.60 1.93 -11.66
C GLU A 26 -15.48 0.99 -11.19
N ALA A 27 -14.85 0.25 -12.10
CA ALA A 27 -13.76 -0.68 -11.80
C ALA A 27 -12.71 -0.72 -12.90
N TRP A 28 -11.44 -0.56 -12.52
CA TRP A 28 -10.28 -0.66 -13.41
C TRP A 28 -9.53 -1.95 -13.12
N SER A 29 -9.40 -2.81 -14.13
CA SER A 29 -8.47 -3.93 -14.08
C SER A 29 -7.18 -3.51 -14.78
N VAL A 30 -6.11 -3.37 -14.00
CA VAL A 30 -4.79 -2.98 -14.50
C VAL A 30 -3.90 -4.21 -14.51
N THR A 31 -3.58 -4.72 -15.70
CA THR A 31 -2.56 -5.76 -15.86
C THR A 31 -1.24 -5.08 -16.15
N LEU A 32 -0.32 -5.10 -15.18
CA LEU A 32 1.07 -4.73 -15.41
C LEU A 32 1.71 -5.88 -16.19
N ALA A 33 2.13 -5.61 -17.43
CA ALA A 33 2.82 -6.59 -18.26
C ALA A 33 4.13 -7.00 -17.56
N GLY A 34 4.13 -8.16 -16.90
CA GLY A 34 5.34 -8.69 -16.25
C GLY A 34 5.18 -9.72 -15.14
N GLN A 35 3.99 -9.98 -14.57
CA GLN A 35 3.84 -11.03 -13.55
C GLN A 35 2.91 -12.15 -14.01
N ALA A 36 3.54 -13.27 -14.37
CA ALA A 36 2.88 -14.56 -14.49
C ALA A 36 2.29 -14.98 -13.14
N GLN A 37 1.08 -15.53 -13.18
CA GLN A 37 0.40 -16.15 -12.05
C GLN A 37 1.25 -17.28 -11.46
N GLU A 38 1.60 -17.19 -10.18
CA GLU A 38 1.98 -18.37 -9.40
C GLU A 38 0.82 -18.78 -8.49
N HIS A 39 0.28 -19.94 -8.84
CA HIS A 39 -0.82 -20.64 -8.20
C HIS A 39 -0.19 -21.51 -7.09
N VAL A 40 -0.30 -21.12 -5.81
CA VAL A 40 0.20 -21.94 -4.70
C VAL A 40 -0.96 -22.63 -4.00
N LEU A 41 -1.26 -23.83 -4.49
CA LEU A 41 -2.05 -24.85 -3.79
C LEU A 41 -1.30 -25.29 -2.52
N GLY A 42 -2.08 -25.51 -1.46
CA GLY A 42 -1.61 -25.50 -0.09
C GLY A 42 -0.68 -26.63 0.35
N GLN A 43 -0.03 -26.36 1.48
CA GLN A 43 0.60 -27.36 2.34
C GLN A 43 0.58 -26.84 3.79
N GLN A 44 -0.22 -27.50 4.62
CA GLN A 44 -0.23 -27.38 6.08
C GLN A 44 0.91 -28.24 6.65
N PRO A 45 1.65 -27.79 7.68
CA PRO A 45 2.36 -28.71 8.56
C PRO A 45 1.81 -28.69 9.99
N SER A 46 1.89 -29.87 10.57
CA SER A 46 1.30 -30.36 11.81
C SER A 46 1.81 -29.69 13.08
N SER A 47 0.95 -29.75 14.10
CA SER A 47 1.24 -29.40 15.51
C SER A 47 2.19 -30.40 16.18
N ASP A 48 2.70 -29.96 17.33
CA ASP A 48 3.36 -30.68 18.44
C ASP A 48 4.90 -30.66 18.49
N HIS A 49 5.44 -29.83 19.39
CA HIS A 49 6.15 -30.35 20.58
C HIS A 49 6.44 -29.27 21.64
N LEU A 50 6.28 -29.68 22.90
CA LEU A 50 6.34 -28.92 24.15
C LEU A 50 7.74 -28.41 24.56
N SER A 51 7.74 -27.33 25.36
CA SER A 51 8.50 -27.12 26.62
C SER A 51 9.60 -26.02 26.66
N GLN A 52 9.57 -25.29 27.79
CA GLN A 52 10.70 -24.71 28.56
C GLN A 52 11.18 -23.27 28.28
N LEU A 53 10.68 -22.29 29.06
CA LEU A 53 11.37 -21.54 30.16
C LEU A 53 10.62 -20.22 30.46
N PRO A 54 10.58 -19.72 31.71
CA PRO A 54 10.03 -18.40 32.00
C PRO A 54 11.09 -17.33 31.72
N SER A 55 10.89 -16.53 30.66
CA SER A 55 11.68 -15.31 30.44
C SER A 55 10.91 -14.08 30.97
N PRO A 56 11.57 -13.19 31.73
CA PRO A 56 10.94 -12.03 32.34
C PRO A 56 10.69 -10.96 31.27
N ALA A 57 9.47 -10.42 31.28
CA ALA A 57 9.06 -9.13 30.71
C ALA A 57 10.00 -8.52 29.67
N ALA A 58 9.82 -8.89 28.41
CA ALA A 58 10.51 -8.27 27.30
C ALA A 58 9.54 -8.20 26.12
N TRP A 59 8.99 -6.99 25.93
CA TRP A 59 8.33 -6.50 24.73
C TRP A 59 7.02 -7.21 24.42
N GLN A 60 5.92 -6.57 24.83
CA GLN A 60 4.67 -6.67 24.09
C GLN A 60 4.99 -6.32 22.62
N ALA A 61 5.30 -7.34 21.82
CA ALA A 61 5.18 -7.26 20.38
C ALA A 61 3.67 -7.12 20.13
N SER A 62 3.19 -5.87 20.17
CA SER A 62 1.89 -5.58 19.60
C SER A 62 1.91 -6.14 18.18
N PRO A 63 0.92 -6.95 17.78
CA PRO A 63 0.87 -7.54 16.46
C PRO A 63 0.53 -6.45 15.43
N GLN A 64 1.48 -5.55 15.13
CA GLN A 64 1.31 -4.57 14.06
C GLN A 64 1.37 -5.20 12.67
N HIS A 65 1.65 -6.51 12.59
CA HIS A 65 1.61 -7.31 11.36
C HIS A 65 0.21 -7.37 10.73
N ASP A 66 -0.84 -7.09 11.50
CA ASP A 66 -2.23 -7.13 11.02
C ASP A 66 -2.90 -5.75 10.89
N VAL A 67 -2.11 -4.68 10.85
CA VAL A 67 -2.70 -3.34 10.75
C VAL A 67 -2.94 -2.97 9.29
N ILE A 68 -4.21 -2.79 8.95
CA ILE A 68 -4.64 -2.16 7.70
C ILE A 68 -4.76 -0.67 7.97
N PHE A 69 -4.21 0.15 7.08
CA PHE A 69 -4.37 1.61 7.15
C PHE A 69 -5.36 2.08 6.11
N ARG A 70 -6.19 3.06 6.47
CA ARG A 70 -7.00 3.83 5.50
C ARG A 70 -6.51 5.26 5.42
N GLN A 71 -6.59 5.84 4.24
CA GLN A 71 -6.42 7.27 4.06
C GLN A 71 -7.63 8.01 4.64
N GLN A 72 -7.39 9.09 5.36
CA GLN A 72 -8.42 9.94 5.95
C GLN A 72 -8.28 11.41 5.53
N GLY A 73 -7.13 11.81 5.01
CA GLY A 73 -6.86 13.19 4.61
C GLY A 73 -5.95 13.29 3.40
N HIS A 74 -5.69 14.52 2.98
CA HIS A 74 -4.74 14.83 1.92
C HIS A 74 -3.35 15.04 2.51
N LEU A 75 -2.34 14.50 1.83
CA LEU A 75 -0.95 14.74 2.18
C LEU A 75 -0.55 16.18 1.81
N ASP A 76 -0.20 16.98 2.81
CA ASP A 76 0.15 18.38 2.61
C ASP A 76 1.47 18.52 1.81
N VAL A 77 1.38 19.24 0.69
CA VAL A 77 2.51 19.53 -0.19
C VAL A 77 3.55 20.42 0.53
N ALA A 78 3.13 21.29 1.45
CA ALA A 78 4.04 22.11 2.23
C ALA A 78 4.93 21.26 3.16
N TYR A 79 4.36 20.21 3.76
CA TYR A 79 5.11 19.24 4.55
C TYR A 79 6.10 18.45 3.68
N LEU A 80 5.63 17.93 2.54
CA LEU A 80 6.47 17.20 1.60
C LEU A 80 7.69 18.00 1.13
N ARG A 81 7.53 19.32 0.94
CA ARG A 81 8.62 20.21 0.52
C ARG A 81 9.73 20.35 1.56
N GLN A 82 9.43 20.16 2.85
CA GLN A 82 10.41 20.23 3.94
C GLN A 82 11.27 18.95 4.02
N LEU A 83 10.76 17.83 3.50
CA LEU A 83 11.50 16.57 3.47
C LEU A 83 12.55 16.54 2.35
N PRO A 84 13.71 15.90 2.59
CA PRO A 84 14.69 15.61 1.55
C PRO A 84 14.06 14.72 0.46
N GLY A 85 14.53 14.86 -0.78
CA GLY A 85 13.86 14.29 -1.97
C GLY A 85 13.58 12.79 -1.87
N ARG A 86 14.51 12.01 -1.28
CA ARG A 86 14.32 10.58 -1.06
C ARG A 86 13.19 10.29 -0.07
N GLU A 87 13.16 10.95 1.08
CA GLU A 87 12.12 10.75 2.10
C GLU A 87 10.75 11.19 1.59
N ARG A 88 10.69 12.32 0.86
CA ARG A 88 9.47 12.78 0.19
C ARG A 88 8.89 11.70 -0.72
N MET A 89 9.74 11.07 -1.52
CA MET A 89 9.33 10.01 -2.45
C MET A 89 8.84 8.76 -1.71
N VAL A 90 9.54 8.37 -0.64
CA VAL A 90 9.14 7.26 0.22
C VAL A 90 7.77 7.52 0.85
N VAL A 91 7.58 8.67 1.51
CA VAL A 91 6.33 9.03 2.19
C VAL A 91 5.18 9.08 1.19
N HIS A 92 5.39 9.69 0.02
CA HIS A 92 4.37 9.75 -1.02
C HIS A 92 4.03 8.35 -1.57
N MET A 93 5.03 7.51 -1.83
CA MET A 93 4.83 6.15 -2.33
C MET A 93 4.06 5.29 -1.32
N VAL A 94 4.49 5.29 -0.05
CA VAL A 94 3.80 4.55 1.01
C VAL A 94 2.36 5.06 1.16
N PHE A 95 2.14 6.38 1.15
CA PHE A 95 0.80 6.95 1.19
C PHE A 95 -0.08 6.44 0.04
N THR A 96 0.42 6.42 -1.20
CA THR A 96 -0.35 5.92 -2.36
C THR A 96 -0.68 4.43 -2.30
N LEU A 97 0.11 3.63 -1.58
CA LEU A 97 -0.14 2.19 -1.42
C LEU A 97 -1.17 1.89 -0.34
N ILE A 98 -1.35 2.81 0.62
CA ILE A 98 -2.36 2.73 1.66
C ILE A 98 -3.74 3.04 1.05
N ASN A 99 -4.62 2.04 1.03
CA ASN A 99 -5.94 2.15 0.42
C ASN A 99 -7.07 1.52 1.26
N GLY A 100 -6.82 1.22 2.52
CA GLY A 100 -7.80 0.54 3.40
C GLY A 100 -7.98 -0.95 3.13
N LYS A 101 -7.17 -1.56 2.25
CA LYS A 101 -7.25 -2.99 1.92
C LYS A 101 -5.96 -3.77 2.16
N ARG A 102 -4.81 -3.08 2.14
CA ARG A 102 -3.48 -3.71 2.28
C ARG A 102 -3.01 -3.65 3.72
N ARG A 103 -2.45 -4.77 4.19
CA ARG A 103 -1.75 -4.84 5.47
C ARG A 103 -0.39 -4.18 5.34
N LEU A 104 0.15 -3.70 6.45
CA LEU A 104 1.47 -3.09 6.49
C LEU A 104 2.56 -4.03 5.93
N ASP A 105 2.47 -5.33 6.20
CA ASP A 105 3.43 -6.31 5.68
C ASP A 105 3.36 -6.49 4.17
N ASP A 106 2.18 -6.36 3.56
CA ASP A 106 2.04 -6.41 2.10
C ASP A 106 2.71 -5.20 1.46
N ILE A 107 2.55 -4.02 2.08
CA ILE A 107 3.22 -2.79 1.65
C ILE A 107 4.74 -2.96 1.78
N LYS A 108 5.24 -3.50 2.89
CA LYS A 108 6.68 -3.78 3.08
C LYS A 108 7.25 -4.72 2.02
N LYS A 109 6.50 -5.75 1.61
CA LYS A 109 6.93 -6.72 0.59
C LYS A 109 6.90 -6.15 -0.82
N GLN A 110 5.94 -5.27 -1.10
CA GLN A 110 5.75 -4.68 -2.43
C GLN A 110 6.79 -3.60 -2.74
N VAL A 111 7.30 -2.94 -1.70
CA VAL A 111 8.23 -1.83 -1.84
C VAL A 111 9.66 -2.34 -1.68
N ALA A 112 10.55 -2.03 -2.62
CA ALA A 112 11.97 -2.35 -2.55
C ALA A 112 12.73 -1.43 -1.56
N LEU A 113 12.22 -1.30 -0.33
CA LEU A 113 12.78 -0.51 0.76
C LEU A 113 12.91 -1.38 2.01
N SER A 114 13.73 -0.95 2.98
CA SER A 114 13.79 -1.65 4.26
C SER A 114 12.46 -1.54 5.01
N PRO A 115 12.04 -2.59 5.75
CA PRO A 115 10.83 -2.55 6.56
C PRO A 115 10.77 -1.34 7.51
N GLU A 116 11.91 -1.00 8.12
CA GLU A 116 12.07 0.17 9.00
C GLU A 116 11.75 1.49 8.29
N THR A 117 12.10 1.61 7.00
CA THR A 117 11.85 2.82 6.21
C THR A 117 10.35 2.98 5.96
N VAL A 118 9.66 1.87 5.69
CA VAL A 118 8.20 1.86 5.49
C VAL A 118 7.48 2.20 6.80
N GLU A 119 7.90 1.60 7.91
CA GLU A 119 7.34 1.90 9.24
C GLU A 119 7.50 3.37 9.64
N LYS A 120 8.69 3.94 9.44
CA LYS A 120 8.92 5.37 9.66
C LYS A 120 7.99 6.24 8.82
N ALA A 121 7.83 5.90 7.53
CA ALA A 121 6.94 6.63 6.65
C ALA A 121 5.47 6.53 7.11
N VAL A 122 5.02 5.35 7.54
CA VAL A 122 3.68 5.15 8.10
C VAL A 122 3.48 5.95 9.40
N ALA A 123 4.46 5.93 10.30
CA ALA A 123 4.41 6.70 11.54
C ALA A 123 4.29 8.21 11.26
N GLU A 124 5.04 8.73 10.28
CA GLU A 124 4.91 10.13 9.85
C GLU A 124 3.52 10.42 9.27
N LEU A 125 2.99 9.54 8.43
CA LEU A 125 1.64 9.71 7.85
C LEU A 125 0.55 9.67 8.94
N GLN A 126 0.71 8.85 9.99
CA GLN A 126 -0.19 8.84 11.14
C GLN A 126 -0.08 10.14 11.95
N ARG A 127 1.14 10.64 12.19
CA ARG A 127 1.39 11.90 12.90
C ARG A 127 0.77 13.10 12.19
N LEU A 128 0.70 13.06 10.86
CA LEU A 128 0.03 14.06 10.04
C LEU A 128 -1.49 13.88 9.97
N HIS A 129 -2.04 12.85 10.63
CA HIS A 129 -3.47 12.50 10.60
C HIS A 129 -4.02 12.27 9.18
N VAL A 130 -3.17 11.90 8.22
CA VAL A 130 -3.59 11.61 6.84
C VAL A 130 -3.95 10.14 6.63
N ILE A 131 -3.51 9.27 7.54
CA ILE A 131 -3.91 7.86 7.62
C ILE A 131 -4.32 7.50 9.05
N VAL A 132 -5.19 6.51 9.18
CA VAL A 132 -5.56 5.91 10.47
C VAL A 132 -5.57 4.39 10.39
N PRO A 133 -5.20 3.70 11.49
CA PRO A 133 -5.33 2.25 11.56
C PRO A 133 -6.82 1.88 11.55
N LEU A 134 -7.16 0.88 10.74
CA LEU A 134 -8.40 0.14 10.85
C LEU A 134 -8.17 -0.94 11.90
N VAL A 135 -8.93 -0.86 12.98
CA VAL A 135 -9.03 -1.93 13.98
C VAL A 135 -10.29 -2.69 13.59
N GLU A 136 -10.14 -3.94 13.14
CA GLU A 136 -11.26 -4.88 13.05
C GLU A 136 -11.61 -5.43 14.44
#